data_AF-A0A3A9JMC0-F1
#
_entry.id   AF-A0A3A9JMC0-F1
#
_cell.length_a   1.000
_cell.length_b   1.000
_cell.length_c   1.000
_cell.angle_alpha   90.00
_cell.angle_beta   90.00
_cell.angle_gamma   90.00
#
_symmetry.space_group_name_H-M   'P 1'
#
loop_
_entity.id
_entity.type
_entity.pdbx_description
1 polymer ?
#
loop_
_entity_poly.entity_id
_entity_poly.type
_entity_poly.pdbx_seq_one_letter_code
_entity_poly.pdbx_strand_id
1 'polypeptide(L)'
;MKKTITLFLIAFFMINMTSCYELKRNVWEETVKEKLYSLQNSDGGFKESSTGPSTPQATYKSLYILTKMGYKVKNLDIVERYLRSTLKASLENPDYHPLVMLNTLKALQILSKDKNIKSILKELDSNLYEAFLHNTYQNLEEQLNRQDFEQALYDISNYAEILVRRPFNILLCDDDPEV
;
A
#
# COMPACT_ATOMS: atom_id res chain seq x y z
N MET A 1 -19.30 -43.18 -32.73
CA MET A 1 -20.36 -42.69 -31.82
C MET A 1 -19.97 -42.64 -30.35
N LYS A 2 -19.45 -43.72 -29.72
CA LYS A 2 -19.12 -43.67 -28.27
C LYS A 2 -18.07 -42.59 -27.91
N LYS A 3 -17.00 -42.43 -28.71
CA LYS A 3 -15.94 -41.44 -28.46
C LYS A 3 -16.43 -39.98 -28.58
N THR A 4 -17.36 -39.67 -29.47
CA THR A 4 -17.91 -38.31 -29.64
C THR A 4 -18.81 -37.90 -28.48
N ILE A 5 -19.59 -38.85 -27.93
CA ILE A 5 -20.43 -38.59 -26.74
C ILE A 5 -19.56 -38.30 -25.51
N THR A 6 -18.47 -39.05 -25.30
CA THR A 6 -17.55 -38.81 -24.18
C THR A 6 -16.89 -37.42 -24.22
N LEU A 7 -16.44 -36.98 -25.40
CA LEU A 7 -15.86 -35.64 -25.59
C LEU A 7 -16.87 -34.52 -25.29
N PHE A 8 -18.12 -34.69 -25.72
CA PHE A 8 -19.17 -33.72 -25.46
C PHE A 8 -19.50 -33.60 -23.97
N LEU A 9 -19.53 -34.73 -23.25
CA LEU A 9 -19.74 -34.74 -21.80
C LEU A 9 -18.60 -34.06 -21.05
N ILE A 10 -17.34 -34.33 -21.39
CA ILE A 10 -16.19 -33.66 -20.76
C ILE A 10 -16.23 -32.15 -20.99
N ALA A 11 -16.51 -31.71 -22.23
CA ALA A 11 -16.64 -30.29 -22.55
C ALA A 11 -17.78 -29.63 -21.77
N PHE A 12 -18.94 -30.29 -21.68
CA PHE A 12 -20.07 -29.81 -20.89
C PHE A 12 -19.73 -29.69 -19.40
N PHE A 13 -19.06 -30.69 -18.81
CA PHE A 13 -18.60 -30.63 -17.41
C PHE A 13 -17.60 -29.49 -17.19
N MET A 14 -16.64 -29.28 -18.09
CA MET A 14 -15.67 -28.19 -18.00
C MET A 14 -16.35 -26.81 -18.06
N ILE A 15 -17.36 -26.65 -18.93
CA ILE A 15 -18.15 -25.40 -19.03
C ILE A 15 -18.94 -25.15 -17.74
N ASN A 16 -19.64 -26.17 -17.21
CA ASN A 16 -20.43 -26.03 -15.98
C ASN A 16 -19.56 -25.76 -14.75
N MET A 17 -18.40 -26.42 -14.64
CA MET A 17 -17.44 -26.15 -13.56
C MET A 17 -16.92 -24.71 -13.62
N THR A 18 -16.55 -24.23 -14.82
CA THR A 18 -16.07 -22.85 -15.01
C THR A 18 -17.14 -21.83 -14.63
N SER A 19 -18.39 -22.05 -15.07
CA SER A 19 -19.53 -21.18 -14.76
C SER A 19 -19.81 -21.08 -13.24
N CYS A 20 -19.78 -22.21 -12.53
CA CYS A 20 -19.96 -22.23 -11.07
C CYS A 20 -18.85 -21.49 -10.31
N TYR A 21 -17.59 -21.60 -10.78
CA TYR A 21 -16.47 -20.87 -10.18
C TYR A 21 -16.58 -19.37 -10.42
N GLU A 22 -16.98 -18.97 -11.62
CA GLU A 22 -17.15 -17.56 -11.99
C GLU A 22 -18.29 -16.90 -11.21
N LEU A 23 -19.43 -17.58 -11.05
CA LEU A 23 -20.55 -17.07 -10.25
C LEU A 23 -20.16 -16.83 -8.79
N LYS A 24 -19.46 -17.78 -8.16
CA LYS A 24 -18.99 -17.63 -6.77
C LYS A 24 -17.96 -16.52 -6.62
N ARG A 25 -17.06 -16.37 -7.59
CA ARG A 25 -16.06 -15.28 -7.59
C ARG A 25 -16.74 -13.93 -7.66
N ASN A 26 -17.68 -13.74 -8.60
CA ASN A 26 -18.35 -12.46 -8.80
C ASN A 26 -19.14 -12.02 -7.54
N VAL A 27 -19.86 -12.94 -6.89
CA VAL A 27 -20.59 -12.63 -5.65
C VAL A 27 -19.64 -12.21 -4.53
N TRP A 28 -18.52 -12.90 -4.37
CA TRP A 28 -17.52 -12.55 -3.37
C TRP A 28 -16.86 -11.20 -3.65
N GLU A 29 -16.46 -10.94 -4.89
CA GLU A 29 -15.82 -9.68 -5.27
C GLU A 29 -16.74 -8.48 -5.05
N GLU A 30 -18.01 -8.62 -5.43
CA GLU A 30 -19.04 -7.60 -5.20
C GLU A 30 -19.27 -7.36 -3.70
N THR A 31 -19.32 -8.42 -2.88
CA THR A 31 -19.48 -8.31 -1.43
C THR A 31 -18.29 -7.58 -0.78
N VAL A 32 -17.06 -7.92 -1.18
CA VAL A 32 -15.84 -7.26 -0.68
C VAL A 32 -15.83 -5.78 -1.08
N LYS A 33 -16.16 -5.47 -2.34
CA LYS A 33 -16.25 -4.10 -2.84
C LYS A 33 -17.26 -3.27 -2.04
N GLU A 34 -18.47 -3.79 -1.85
CA GLU A 34 -19.51 -3.11 -1.07
C GLU A 34 -19.07 -2.90 0.37
N LYS A 35 -18.44 -3.92 0.98
CA LYS A 35 -17.90 -3.81 2.33
C LYS A 35 -16.84 -2.72 2.42
N LEU A 36 -15.88 -2.66 1.49
CA LEU A 36 -14.85 -1.63 1.48
C LEU A 36 -15.44 -0.23 1.32
N TYR A 37 -16.39 -0.03 0.40
CA TYR A 37 -17.05 1.28 0.29
C TYR A 37 -17.86 1.66 1.52
N SER A 38 -18.44 0.70 2.24
CA SER A 38 -19.13 0.98 3.51
C SER A 38 -18.19 1.47 4.62
N LEU A 39 -16.88 1.23 4.48
CA LEU A 39 -15.84 1.67 5.40
C LEU A 39 -15.25 3.03 5.01
N GLN A 40 -15.67 3.66 3.92
CA GLN A 40 -15.21 5.00 3.57
C GLN A 40 -15.96 6.04 4.41
N ASN A 41 -15.24 6.93 5.09
CA ASN A 41 -15.81 8.06 5.81
C ASN A 41 -15.99 9.28 4.90
N SER A 42 -16.72 10.29 5.38
CA SER A 42 -16.98 11.54 4.65
C SER A 42 -15.73 12.41 4.43
N ASP A 43 -14.69 12.21 5.24
CA ASP A 43 -13.40 12.86 5.07
C ASP A 43 -12.60 12.30 3.88
N GLY A 44 -13.01 11.15 3.32
CA GLY A 44 -12.36 10.47 2.19
C GLY A 44 -11.49 9.28 2.59
N GLY A 45 -11.10 9.18 3.87
CA GLY A 45 -10.33 8.05 4.38
C GLY A 45 -11.20 6.82 4.67
N PHE A 46 -10.55 5.70 4.97
CA PHE A 46 -11.21 4.45 5.35
C PHE A 46 -10.92 4.11 6.80
N LYS A 47 -11.90 3.49 7.47
CA LYS A 47 -11.82 3.00 8.85
C LYS A 47 -11.62 1.47 8.89
N GLU A 48 -11.03 0.98 9.97
CA GLU A 48 -10.81 -0.46 10.17
C GLU A 48 -12.08 -1.20 10.61
N SER A 49 -12.95 -0.52 11.35
CA SER A 49 -14.21 -1.04 11.87
C SER A 49 -15.39 -0.18 11.43
N SER A 50 -16.63 -0.61 11.66
CA SER A 50 -17.83 0.12 11.21
C SER A 50 -17.98 1.52 11.84
N THR A 51 -17.37 1.79 12.99
CA THR A 51 -17.56 3.02 13.77
C THR A 51 -16.26 3.78 14.08
N GLY A 52 -15.14 3.42 13.45
CA GLY A 52 -13.85 4.08 13.69
C GLY A 52 -13.58 5.36 12.89
N PRO A 53 -12.56 6.14 13.30
CA PRO A 53 -12.01 7.20 12.46
C PRO A 53 -11.27 6.62 11.26
N SER A 54 -11.01 7.46 10.27
CA SER A 54 -10.16 7.12 9.13
C SER A 54 -8.72 6.92 9.57
N THR A 55 -8.05 5.90 9.05
CA THR A 55 -6.61 5.68 9.28
C THR A 55 -5.87 5.55 7.94
N PRO A 56 -4.62 6.05 7.82
CA PRO A 56 -3.84 5.85 6.60
C PRO A 56 -3.62 4.38 6.25
N GLN A 57 -3.47 3.51 7.25
CA GLN A 57 -3.30 2.08 7.04
C GLN A 57 -4.56 1.45 6.42
N ALA A 58 -5.74 1.70 6.97
CA ALA A 58 -7.00 1.18 6.42
C ALA A 58 -7.29 1.77 5.04
N THR A 59 -6.97 3.05 4.83
CA THR A 59 -7.09 3.73 3.54
C THR A 59 -6.21 3.07 2.48
N TYR A 60 -4.92 2.89 2.76
CA TYR A 60 -4.00 2.19 1.86
C TYR A 60 -4.49 0.78 1.51
N LYS A 61 -4.82 -0.05 2.52
CA LYS A 61 -5.29 -1.42 2.32
C LYS A 61 -6.55 -1.47 1.45
N SER A 62 -7.52 -0.60 1.72
CA SER A 62 -8.77 -0.54 0.96
C SER A 62 -8.53 -0.13 -0.50
N LEU A 63 -7.72 0.89 -0.73
CA LEU A 63 -7.35 1.34 -2.08
C LEU A 63 -6.59 0.26 -2.85
N TYR A 64 -5.67 -0.44 -2.18
CA TYR A 64 -4.90 -1.53 -2.78
C TYR A 64 -5.82 -2.67 -3.23
N ILE A 65 -6.72 -3.14 -2.35
CA ILE A 65 -7.66 -4.22 -2.68
C ILE A 65 -8.58 -3.81 -3.83
N LEU A 66 -9.21 -2.62 -3.76
CA LEU A 66 -10.08 -2.12 -4.83
C LEU A 66 -9.35 -2.05 -6.18
N THR A 67 -8.11 -1.53 -6.18
CA THR A 67 -7.31 -1.41 -7.40
C THR A 67 -6.93 -2.78 -7.96
N LYS A 68 -6.54 -3.74 -7.12
CA LYS A 68 -6.20 -5.10 -7.56
C LYS A 68 -7.39 -5.86 -8.14
N MET A 69 -8.60 -5.55 -7.69
CA MET A 69 -9.84 -6.09 -8.22
C MET A 69 -10.35 -5.32 -9.45
N GLY A 70 -9.64 -4.28 -9.91
CA GLY A 70 -10.04 -3.48 -11.07
C GLY A 70 -11.19 -2.49 -10.81
N TYR A 71 -11.53 -2.25 -9.54
CA TYR A 71 -12.59 -1.30 -9.17
C TYR A 71 -12.08 0.14 -9.07
N LYS A 72 -12.93 1.09 -9.46
CA LYS A 72 -12.65 2.54 -9.35
C LYS A 72 -12.86 3.02 -7.92
N VAL A 73 -11.94 3.83 -7.41
CA VAL A 73 -12.08 4.48 -6.09
C VAL A 73 -13.22 5.52 -6.13
N LYS A 74 -14.16 5.43 -5.18
CA LYS A 74 -15.22 6.45 -5.01
C LYS A 74 -14.65 7.71 -4.37
N ASN A 75 -15.15 8.87 -4.79
CA ASN A 75 -14.77 10.17 -4.25
C ASN A 75 -13.26 10.42 -4.29
N LEU A 76 -12.62 10.09 -5.42
CA LEU A 76 -11.16 10.12 -5.60
C LEU A 76 -10.54 11.43 -5.10
N ASP A 77 -11.11 12.58 -5.45
CA ASP A 77 -10.61 13.89 -5.05
C ASP A 77 -10.64 14.12 -3.53
N ILE A 78 -11.65 13.57 -2.85
CA ILE A 78 -11.80 13.67 -1.39
C ILE A 78 -10.75 12.76 -0.72
N VAL A 79 -10.56 11.55 -1.25
CA VAL A 79 -9.53 10.60 -0.75
C VAL A 79 -8.13 11.20 -0.92
N GLU A 80 -7.84 11.79 -2.08
CA GLU A 80 -6.55 12.44 -2.33
C GLU A 80 -6.33 13.61 -1.36
N ARG A 81 -7.36 14.44 -1.14
CA ARG A 81 -7.30 15.55 -0.17
C ARG A 81 -7.01 15.06 1.24
N TYR A 82 -7.71 14.02 1.69
CA TYR A 82 -7.45 13.37 2.98
C TYR A 82 -5.99 12.96 3.10
N LEU A 83 -5.50 12.15 2.16
CA LEU A 83 -4.13 11.64 2.18
C LEU A 83 -3.08 12.76 2.17
N ARG A 84 -3.27 13.80 1.35
CA ARG A 84 -2.36 14.96 1.31
C ARG A 84 -2.37 15.74 2.63
N SER A 85 -3.54 15.91 3.24
CA SER A 85 -3.66 16.56 4.56
C SER A 85 -2.98 15.74 5.66
N THR A 86 -3.14 14.42 5.66
CA THR A 86 -2.48 13.52 6.62
C THR A 86 -0.97 13.49 6.44
N LEU A 87 -0.51 13.49 5.19
CA LEU A 87 0.91 13.57 4.87
C LEU A 87 1.50 14.87 5.40
N LYS A 88 0.86 16.01 5.10
CA LYS A 88 1.28 17.32 5.62
C LYS A 88 1.35 17.35 7.15
N ALA A 89 0.30 16.88 7.83
CA ALA A 89 0.26 16.83 9.29
C ALA A 89 1.35 15.92 9.89
N SER A 90 1.66 14.80 9.23
CA SER A 90 2.72 13.89 9.66
C SER A 90 4.10 14.54 9.52
N LEU A 91 4.30 15.33 8.46
CA LEU A 91 5.56 16.03 8.21
C LEU A 91 5.79 17.22 9.15
N GLU A 92 4.72 17.85 9.63
CA GLU A 92 4.79 18.94 10.61
C GLU A 92 4.97 18.43 12.05
N ASN A 93 4.81 17.12 12.29
CA ASN A 93 4.94 16.52 13.61
C ASN A 93 6.28 15.74 13.73
N PRO A 94 7.24 16.17 14.56
CA PRO A 94 8.53 15.49 14.70
C PRO A 94 8.38 14.04 15.22
N ASP A 95 7.32 13.75 15.96
CA ASP A 95 7.06 12.46 16.60
C ASP A 95 6.09 11.58 15.78
N TYR A 96 5.92 11.85 14.48
CA TYR A 96 5.03 11.03 13.67
C TYR A 96 5.58 9.60 13.51
N HIS A 97 4.67 8.62 13.48
CA HIS A 97 5.04 7.23 13.30
C HIS A 97 5.38 6.93 11.82
N PRO A 98 6.56 6.39 11.47
CA PRO A 98 6.97 6.20 10.06
C PRO A 98 6.00 5.36 9.21
N LEU A 99 5.41 4.30 9.78
CA LEU A 99 4.35 3.53 9.12
C LEU A 99 3.13 4.36 8.66
N VAL A 100 2.75 5.39 9.41
CA VAL A 100 1.60 6.24 9.05
C VAL A 100 1.91 6.99 7.76
N MET A 101 3.11 7.58 7.67
CA MET A 101 3.55 8.28 6.47
C MET A 101 3.75 7.33 5.30
N LEU A 102 4.36 6.17 5.52
CA LEU A 102 4.53 5.15 4.49
C LEU A 102 3.18 4.70 3.89
N ASN A 103 2.20 4.37 4.73
CA ASN A 103 0.87 3.99 4.25
C ASN A 103 0.21 5.14 3.47
N THR A 104 0.40 6.38 3.92
CA THR A 104 -0.12 7.56 3.21
C THR A 104 0.52 7.73 1.83
N LEU A 105 1.83 7.57 1.73
CA LEU A 105 2.59 7.66 0.48
C LEU A 105 2.22 6.53 -0.49
N LYS A 106 2.11 5.29 -0.02
CA LYS A 106 1.66 4.15 -0.83
C LYS A 106 0.23 4.34 -1.33
N ALA A 107 -0.66 4.88 -0.51
CA ALA A 107 -2.01 5.23 -0.92
C ALA A 107 -2.02 6.31 -2.03
N LEU A 108 -1.26 7.39 -1.88
CA LEU A 108 -1.12 8.42 -2.91
C LEU A 108 -0.49 7.89 -4.21
N GLN A 109 0.46 6.97 -4.10
CA GLN A 109 1.05 6.29 -5.25
C GLN A 109 0.01 5.50 -6.03
N ILE A 110 -0.88 4.76 -5.34
CA ILE A 110 -1.98 4.04 -6.00
C ILE A 110 -2.89 5.00 -6.77
N LEU A 111 -3.24 6.15 -6.17
CA LEU A 111 -4.16 7.11 -6.81
C LEU A 111 -3.54 7.81 -8.02
N SER A 112 -2.25 8.14 -7.93
CA SER A 112 -1.55 8.92 -8.96
C SER A 112 -1.14 8.11 -10.19
N LYS A 113 -1.31 6.78 -10.16
CA LYS A 113 -1.05 5.77 -11.22
C LYS A 113 0.37 5.71 -11.80
N ASP A 114 1.12 6.81 -11.79
CA ASP A 114 2.41 6.95 -12.48
C ASP A 114 3.48 7.67 -11.64
N LYS A 115 3.14 8.18 -10.44
CA LYS A 115 4.10 8.91 -9.61
C LYS A 115 4.83 7.97 -8.66
N ASN A 116 6.15 7.93 -8.81
CA ASN A 116 7.06 7.42 -7.80
C ASN A 116 6.88 8.20 -6.47
N ILE A 117 6.99 7.53 -5.31
CA ILE A 117 6.98 8.17 -3.97
C ILE A 117 7.91 9.40 -3.91
N LYS A 118 9.10 9.32 -4.51
CA LYS A 118 10.06 10.42 -4.62
C LYS A 118 9.49 11.64 -5.35
N SER A 119 8.72 11.48 -6.42
CA SER A 119 8.07 12.62 -7.08
C SER A 119 6.97 13.21 -6.21
N ILE A 120 6.20 12.39 -5.49
CA ILE A 120 5.17 12.86 -4.56
C ILE A 120 5.79 13.70 -3.44
N LEU A 121 6.92 13.25 -2.89
CA LEU A 121 7.62 13.97 -1.82
C LEU A 121 8.30 15.25 -2.33
N LYS A 122 8.91 15.22 -3.52
CA LYS A 122 9.50 16.42 -4.14
C LYS A 122 8.47 17.51 -4.47
N GLU A 123 7.25 17.12 -4.85
CA GLU A 123 6.14 18.06 -5.07
C GLU A 123 5.73 18.78 -3.79
N LEU A 124 5.99 18.19 -2.62
CA LEU A 124 5.66 18.78 -1.34
C LEU A 124 6.78 19.69 -0.83
N ASP A 125 8.00 19.16 -0.72
CA ASP A 125 9.24 19.93 -0.51
C ASP A 125 10.47 18.98 -0.51
N SER A 126 11.55 19.40 -1.17
CA SER A 126 12.76 18.60 -1.36
C SER A 126 13.47 18.20 -0.06
N ASN A 127 13.40 19.03 0.99
CA ASN A 127 14.03 18.77 2.28
C ASN A 127 13.29 17.68 3.08
N LEU A 128 12.00 17.49 2.80
CA LEU A 128 11.14 16.52 3.50
C LEU A 128 11.50 15.07 3.16
N TYR A 129 12.03 14.81 1.97
CA TYR A 129 12.48 13.46 1.60
C TYR A 129 13.62 12.98 2.49
N GLU A 130 14.60 13.85 2.74
CA GLU A 130 15.75 13.50 3.58
C GLU A 130 15.33 13.40 5.06
N ALA A 131 14.45 14.29 5.55
CA ALA A 131 13.88 14.19 6.89
C ALA A 131 13.08 12.90 7.10
N PHE A 132 12.27 12.50 6.11
CA PHE A 132 11.56 11.22 6.13
C PHE A 132 12.51 10.05 6.25
N LEU A 133 13.54 10.01 5.40
CA LEU A 133 14.54 8.95 5.44
C LEU A 133 15.23 8.92 6.80
N HIS A 134 15.70 10.06 7.29
CA HIS A 134 16.38 10.17 8.57
C HIS A 134 15.52 9.63 9.73
N ASN A 135 14.27 10.10 9.86
CA ASN A 135 13.37 9.62 10.91
C ASN A 135 13.03 8.13 10.75
N THR A 136 12.91 7.63 9.52
CA THR A 136 12.69 6.21 9.27
C THR A 136 13.89 5.39 9.72
N TYR A 137 15.12 5.83 9.42
CA TYR A 137 16.35 5.17 9.86
C TYR A 137 16.47 5.17 11.39
N GLN A 138 16.26 6.31 12.05
CA GLN A 138 16.33 6.40 13.51
C GLN A 138 15.32 5.46 14.19
N ASN A 139 14.07 5.46 13.72
CA ASN A 139 13.04 4.55 14.26
C ASN A 139 13.42 3.08 14.04
N LEU A 140 13.98 2.72 12.89
CA LEU A 140 14.44 1.36 12.61
C LEU A 140 15.61 0.95 13.51
N GLU A 141 16.57 1.84 13.72
CA GLU A 141 17.71 1.62 14.62
C GLU A 141 17.24 1.40 16.06
N GLU A 142 16.33 2.25 16.56
CA GLU A 142 15.73 2.07 17.88
C GLU A 142 14.96 0.75 18.01
N GLN A 143 14.23 0.34 16.98
CA GLN A 143 13.48 -0.93 16.97
C GLN A 143 14.41 -2.14 16.92
N LEU A 144 15.46 -2.10 16.11
CA LEU A 144 16.47 -3.16 16.02
C LEU A 144 17.27 -3.34 17.30
N ASN A 145 17.42 -2.26 18.09
CA ASN A 145 18.06 -2.31 19.41
C ASN A 145 17.15 -2.90 20.51
N ARG A 146 15.87 -3.18 20.23
CA ARG A 146 14.96 -3.89 21.15
C ARG A 146 15.06 -5.40 20.95
N GLN A 147 14.80 -6.18 22.01
CA GLN A 147 14.96 -7.65 22.00
C GLN A 147 14.06 -8.41 21.01
N ASP A 148 13.01 -7.79 20.45
CA ASP A 148 12.07 -8.42 19.50
C ASP A 148 12.48 -8.23 18.03
N PHE A 149 13.57 -8.90 17.66
CA PHE A 149 14.15 -8.85 16.30
C PHE A 149 13.16 -9.28 15.20
N GLU A 150 12.24 -10.23 15.47
CA GLU A 150 11.28 -10.72 14.47
C GLU A 150 10.23 -9.67 14.09
N GLN A 151 9.72 -8.91 15.07
CA GLN A 151 8.79 -7.81 14.80
C GLN A 151 9.48 -6.68 14.05
N ALA A 152 10.74 -6.36 14.43
CA ALA A 152 11.56 -5.39 13.72
C ALA A 152 11.80 -5.81 12.26
N LEU A 153 12.05 -7.10 11.97
CA LEU A 153 12.19 -7.61 10.60
C LEU A 153 10.91 -7.49 9.77
N TYR A 154 9.74 -7.75 10.36
CA TYR A 154 8.46 -7.55 9.68
C TYR A 154 8.25 -6.08 9.30
N ASP A 155 8.55 -5.17 10.23
CA ASP A 155 8.45 -3.73 9.98
C ASP A 155 9.46 -3.28 8.93
N ILE A 156 10.72 -3.73 9.01
CA ILE A 156 11.78 -3.49 8.00
C ILE A 156 11.37 -3.96 6.61
N SER A 157 10.71 -5.11 6.48
CA SER A 157 10.26 -5.61 5.18
C SER A 157 9.30 -4.65 4.48
N ASN A 158 8.49 -3.90 5.24
CA ASN A 158 7.61 -2.86 4.70
C ASN A 158 8.39 -1.61 4.25
N TYR A 159 9.52 -1.30 4.88
CA TYR A 159 10.40 -0.17 4.52
C TYR A 159 11.42 -0.51 3.43
N ALA A 160 11.77 -1.79 3.25
CA ALA A 160 12.79 -2.23 2.30
C ALA A 160 12.50 -1.77 0.86
N GLU A 161 11.23 -1.72 0.44
CA GLU A 161 10.85 -1.18 -0.88
C GLU A 161 11.25 0.29 -1.09
N ILE A 162 11.27 1.08 -0.01
CA ILE A 162 11.69 2.49 -0.04
C ILE A 162 13.22 2.58 -0.07
N LEU A 163 13.88 1.78 0.77
CA LEU A 163 15.33 1.85 0.99
C LEU A 163 16.13 1.23 -0.16
N VAL A 164 15.64 0.13 -0.75
CA VAL A 164 16.31 -0.62 -1.83
C VAL A 164 16.27 0.12 -3.17
N ARG A 165 15.41 1.15 -3.33
CA ARG A 165 15.36 1.98 -4.55
C ARG A 165 16.35 3.14 -4.58
N ARG A 166 17.26 3.28 -3.60
CA ARG A 166 18.46 4.10 -3.81
C ARG A 166 19.33 3.40 -4.85
N PRO A 167 19.80 4.08 -5.92
CA PRO A 167 21.07 3.66 -6.51
C PRO A 167 22.09 3.72 -5.38
N PHE A 168 22.67 2.56 -5.03
CA PHE A 168 23.75 2.45 -4.07
C PHE A 168 24.98 3.21 -4.63
N ASN A 169 24.97 4.53 -4.55
CA ASN A 169 26.20 5.31 -4.44
C ASN A 169 26.57 5.31 -2.96
N ILE A 170 26.91 4.14 -2.44
CA ILE A 170 27.73 4.11 -1.24
C ILE A 170 29.06 4.70 -1.72
N LEU A 171 29.41 5.88 -1.18
CA LEU A 171 30.79 6.22 -0.92
C LEU A 171 31.36 5.03 -0.15
N LEU A 172 31.90 4.05 -0.87
CA LEU A 172 32.91 3.18 -0.30
C LEU A 172 34.05 4.14 -0.05
N CYS A 173 34.39 4.24 1.24
CA CYS A 173 35.52 4.94 1.81
C CYS A 173 36.53 5.34 0.74
N ASP A 174 36.73 6.65 0.54
CA ASP A 174 38.04 7.09 0.06
C ASP A 174 39.03 6.50 1.06
N ASP A 175 39.76 5.49 0.59
CA ASP A 175 40.93 4.97 1.26
C ASP A 175 41.80 6.17 1.60
N ASP A 176 42.08 6.37 2.90
CA ASP A 176 43.18 7.21 3.35
C ASP A 176 44.41 6.80 2.54
N PRO A 177 44.98 7.67 1.68
CA PRO A 177 46.29 7.39 1.15
C PRO A 177 47.25 7.66 2.30
N GLU A 178 47.77 6.59 2.90
CA GLU A 178 49.05 6.65 3.61
C GLU A 178 50.07 7.39 2.73
N VAL A 179 50.39 8.65 3.05
CA VAL A 179 51.74 9.27 3.09
C VAL A 179 51.70 10.51 3.97
#